data_AF-A0A397UQC3-F1
#
_entry.id   AF-A0A397UQC3-F1
#
_cell.length_a   1.000
_cell.length_b   1.000
_cell.length_c   1.000
_cell.angle_alpha   90.00
_cell.angle_beta   90.00
_cell.angle_gamma   90.00
#
_symmetry.space_group_name_H-M   'P 1'
#
loop_
_entity.id
_entity.type
_entity.pdbx_description
1 polymer ?
#
loop_
_entity_poly.entity_id
_entity_poly.type
_entity_poly.pdbx_seq_one_letter_code
_entity_poly.pdbx_strand_id
1 'polypeptide(L)'
;MPTKLATFSTLFLEIKFLLYFRAIEFSGDFFSMILGVAKRGFSFLLILGFIVVAFAHSLHLLLRPASSVSLEYPSYSNDPNDPWNLATKYNTIDPNGTIEDNSSLIEPPTATTNMFMLMGSAIAAVYIMLTGNTDPISYWDLDNNRTLLILALVFSFVASTYLMNLFIGLLTNAITETKTREASLILRAEVLEEIELLYMLPYQRRKENWFPFVIFYECHTVKLREHVMDILKDKWAGYKKPFISKNLNEVLLLPDEQPSLKQIESKITDKTEDKFREQRILKEIEKIIKEMPTQKDLKELKDLIEFLKTNKQ
;
A
#
# COMPACT_ATOMS: atom_id res chain seq x y z
N MET A 1 39.18 -2.32 -16.27
CA MET A 1 37.96 -2.90 -15.68
C MET A 1 37.06 -3.39 -16.79
N PRO A 2 36.38 -4.54 -16.64
CA PRO A 2 35.34 -4.94 -17.59
C PRO A 2 34.23 -3.88 -17.60
N THR A 3 34.07 -3.22 -18.75
CA THR A 3 33.13 -2.09 -18.94
C THR A 3 31.71 -2.45 -18.53
N LYS A 4 31.26 -3.68 -18.86
CA LYS A 4 29.94 -4.21 -18.50
C LYS A 4 29.65 -4.15 -16.99
N LEU A 5 30.56 -4.67 -16.16
CA LEU A 5 30.38 -4.67 -14.70
C LEU A 5 30.50 -3.26 -14.11
N ALA A 6 31.41 -2.44 -14.66
CA ALA A 6 31.53 -1.05 -14.24
C ALA A 6 30.24 -0.26 -14.52
N THR A 7 29.55 -0.50 -15.64
CA THR A 7 28.25 0.11 -15.96
C THR A 7 27.19 -0.26 -14.92
N PHE A 8 27.00 -1.55 -14.62
CA PHE A 8 26.03 -1.97 -13.60
C PHE A 8 26.37 -1.41 -12.22
N SER A 9 27.65 -1.45 -11.83
CA SER A 9 28.11 -0.87 -10.57
C SER A 9 27.78 0.62 -10.47
N THR A 10 28.02 1.37 -11.55
CA THR A 10 27.73 2.82 -11.61
C THR A 10 26.23 3.09 -11.53
N LEU A 11 25.41 2.34 -12.28
CA LEU A 11 23.95 2.46 -12.19
C LEU A 11 23.43 2.17 -10.78
N PHE A 12 23.91 1.10 -10.13
CA PHE A 12 23.50 0.78 -8.76
C PHE A 12 23.96 1.85 -7.76
N LEU A 13 25.15 2.43 -7.97
CA LEU A 13 25.63 3.53 -7.15
C LEU A 13 24.74 4.77 -7.31
N GLU A 14 24.33 5.11 -8.53
CA GLU A 14 23.44 6.23 -8.82
C GLU A 14 22.03 6.01 -8.23
N ILE A 15 21.46 4.81 -8.38
CA ILE A 15 20.18 4.46 -7.74
C ILE A 15 20.30 4.53 -6.22
N LYS A 16 21.40 4.03 -5.64
CA LYS A 16 21.66 4.12 -4.20
C LYS A 16 21.80 5.57 -3.76
N PHE A 17 22.46 6.41 -4.56
CA PHE A 17 22.58 7.84 -4.29
C PHE A 17 21.19 8.49 -4.25
N LEU A 18 20.31 8.16 -5.21
CA LEU A 18 18.94 8.66 -5.21
C LEU A 18 18.16 8.26 -3.95
N LEU A 19 18.36 7.05 -3.42
CA LEU A 19 17.67 6.60 -2.21
C LEU A 19 18.02 7.41 -0.95
N TYR A 20 19.17 8.09 -0.90
CA TYR A 20 19.48 8.99 0.22
C TYR A 20 18.54 10.19 0.31
N PHE A 21 17.93 10.60 -0.81
CA PHE A 21 16.91 11.65 -0.80
C PHE A 21 15.63 11.25 -0.05
N ARG A 22 15.43 9.96 0.29
CA ARG A 22 14.27 9.56 1.11
C ARG A 22 14.28 10.18 2.52
N ALA A 23 15.47 10.53 3.03
CA ALA A 23 15.64 11.12 4.36
C ALA A 23 15.30 12.62 4.40
N ILE A 24 15.29 13.29 3.25
CA ILE A 24 15.09 14.74 3.14
C ILE A 24 13.59 15.05 3.13
N GLU A 25 13.19 16.16 3.76
CA GLU A 25 11.78 16.52 3.87
C GLU A 25 11.10 16.79 2.53
N PHE A 26 11.77 17.53 1.65
CA PHE A 26 11.26 17.88 0.32
C PHE A 26 10.93 16.65 -0.55
N SER A 27 11.78 15.62 -0.52
CA SER A 27 11.68 14.44 -1.40
C SER A 27 11.10 13.20 -0.72
N GLY A 28 11.14 13.11 0.61
CA GLY A 28 10.77 11.91 1.36
C GLY A 28 9.31 11.48 1.15
N ASP A 29 8.40 12.44 0.95
CA ASP A 29 6.99 12.14 0.68
C ASP A 29 6.82 11.43 -0.68
N PHE A 30 7.55 11.85 -1.71
CA PHE A 30 7.56 11.19 -3.02
C PHE A 30 8.18 9.80 -2.94
N PHE A 31 9.30 9.64 -2.23
CA PHE A 31 9.92 8.32 -2.04
C PHE A 31 8.99 7.36 -1.29
N SER A 32 8.29 7.85 -0.26
CA SER A 32 7.31 7.04 0.46
C SER A 32 6.16 6.59 -0.43
N MET A 33 5.65 7.47 -1.30
CA MET A 33 4.66 7.12 -2.31
C MET A 33 5.20 6.06 -3.28
N ILE A 34 6.38 6.29 -3.88
CA ILE A 34 6.99 5.35 -4.84
C ILE A 34 7.18 3.96 -4.21
N LEU A 35 7.74 3.89 -3.01
CA LEU A 35 7.99 2.63 -2.30
C LEU A 35 6.68 1.95 -1.88
N GLY A 36 5.71 2.72 -1.38
CA GLY A 36 4.40 2.21 -0.98
C GLY A 36 3.62 1.62 -2.15
N VAL A 37 3.64 2.31 -3.30
CA VAL A 37 3.02 1.87 -4.54
C VAL A 37 3.75 0.64 -5.10
N ALA A 38 5.08 0.63 -5.11
CA ALA A 38 5.87 -0.51 -5.57
C ALA A 38 5.55 -1.79 -4.78
N LYS A 39 5.42 -1.69 -3.45
CA LYS A 39 5.07 -2.83 -2.59
C LYS A 39 3.69 -3.40 -2.91
N ARG A 40 2.72 -2.54 -3.22
CA ARG A 40 1.34 -2.95 -3.55
C ARG A 40 1.23 -3.49 -4.99
N GLY A 41 1.96 -2.90 -5.92
CA GLY A 41 1.97 -3.30 -7.34
C GLY A 41 2.79 -4.56 -7.65
N PHE A 42 3.64 -5.02 -6.72
CA PHE A 42 4.53 -6.15 -6.96
C PHE A 42 3.79 -7.45 -7.34
N SER A 43 2.67 -7.75 -6.67
CA SER A 43 1.85 -8.93 -7.00
C SER A 43 1.30 -8.88 -8.43
N PHE A 44 0.94 -7.69 -8.91
CA PHE A 44 0.51 -7.51 -10.29
C PHE A 44 1.66 -7.74 -11.28
N LEU A 45 2.86 -7.24 -11.00
CA LEU A 45 4.04 -7.46 -11.86
C LEU A 45 4.40 -8.95 -11.99
N LEU A 46 4.19 -9.75 -10.94
CA LEU A 46 4.36 -11.21 -11.02
C LEU A 46 3.37 -11.84 -11.99
N ILE A 47 2.08 -11.48 -11.89
CA ILE A 47 1.03 -11.96 -12.81
C ILE A 47 1.35 -11.54 -14.24
N LEU A 48 1.74 -10.28 -14.44
CA LEU A 48 2.18 -9.76 -15.72
C LEU A 48 3.34 -10.58 -16.31
N GLY A 49 4.33 -10.92 -15.49
CA GLY A 49 5.46 -11.77 -15.88
C GLY A 49 5.02 -13.15 -16.37
N PHE A 50 4.08 -13.80 -15.67
CA PHE A 50 3.54 -15.10 -16.12
C PHE A 50 2.79 -14.99 -17.45
N ILE A 51 2.03 -13.90 -17.66
CA ILE A 51 1.34 -13.65 -18.92
C ILE A 51 2.34 -13.45 -20.06
N VAL A 52 3.38 -12.63 -19.84
CA VAL A 52 4.46 -12.41 -20.83
C VAL A 52 5.10 -13.73 -21.23
N VAL A 53 5.44 -14.58 -20.25
CA VAL A 53 6.03 -15.90 -20.50
C VAL A 53 5.07 -16.82 -21.28
N ALA A 54 3.78 -16.80 -20.96
CA ALA A 54 2.79 -17.63 -21.66
C ALA A 54 2.64 -17.23 -23.13
N PHE A 55 2.56 -15.93 -23.43
CA PHE A 55 2.54 -15.45 -24.82
C PHE A 55 3.86 -15.69 -25.53
N ALA A 56 5.00 -15.47 -24.86
CA ALA A 56 6.32 -15.72 -25.41
C ALA A 56 6.50 -17.18 -25.80
N HIS A 57 6.08 -18.11 -24.93
CA HIS A 57 6.12 -19.53 -25.24
C HIS A 57 5.21 -19.90 -26.41
N SER A 58 4.00 -19.34 -26.47
CA SER A 58 3.05 -19.59 -27.57
C SER A 58 3.58 -19.09 -28.91
N LEU A 59 4.12 -17.87 -28.95
CA LEU A 59 4.73 -17.28 -30.14
C LEU A 59 6.03 -18.00 -30.51
N HIS A 60 6.85 -18.39 -29.54
CA HIS A 60 8.03 -19.22 -29.77
C HIS A 60 7.65 -20.54 -30.45
N LEU A 61 6.60 -21.22 -29.98
CA LEU A 61 6.15 -22.47 -30.57
C LEU A 61 5.65 -22.28 -32.02
N LEU A 62 4.96 -21.17 -32.28
CA LEU A 62 4.37 -20.85 -33.58
C LEU A 62 5.40 -20.37 -34.61
N LEU A 63 6.37 -19.55 -34.18
CA LEU A 63 7.26 -18.76 -35.04
C LEU A 63 8.71 -19.23 -35.01
N ARG A 64 9.04 -20.28 -34.26
CA ARG A 64 10.38 -20.89 -34.34
C ARG A 64 10.57 -21.60 -35.69
N PRO A 65 11.80 -21.63 -36.23
CA PRO A 65 12.14 -22.49 -37.35
C PRO A 65 11.98 -23.98 -37.00
N ALA A 66 11.60 -24.79 -37.97
CA ALA A 66 11.42 -26.24 -37.84
C ALA A 66 12.76 -27.00 -37.75
N SER A 67 13.82 -26.44 -38.31
CA SER A 67 15.17 -27.02 -38.30
C SER A 67 16.21 -26.02 -37.78
N SER A 68 17.40 -26.51 -37.45
CA SER A 68 18.53 -25.64 -37.10
C SER A 68 18.92 -24.76 -38.29
N VAL A 69 18.87 -23.45 -38.13
CA VAL A 69 19.23 -22.47 -39.16
C VAL A 69 20.60 -21.84 -38.83
N SER A 70 21.45 -21.67 -39.84
CA SER A 70 22.66 -20.85 -39.75
C SER A 70 22.36 -19.45 -40.27
N LEU A 71 22.81 -18.41 -39.55
CA LEU A 71 22.70 -17.02 -40.00
C LEU A 71 23.84 -16.60 -40.96
N GLU A 72 24.92 -17.38 -41.03
CA GLU A 72 26.07 -17.07 -41.89
C GLU A 72 25.88 -17.56 -43.33
N TYR A 73 25.10 -18.64 -43.51
CA TYR A 73 24.92 -19.30 -44.80
C TYR A 73 23.43 -19.41 -45.12
N PRO A 74 23.02 -19.05 -46.35
CA PRO A 74 21.63 -19.12 -46.78
C PRO A 74 21.08 -20.55 -46.71
N SER A 75 19.93 -20.67 -46.07
CA SER A 75 19.11 -21.88 -46.02
C SER A 75 17.88 -21.66 -46.90
N TYR A 76 17.79 -22.38 -48.03
CA TYR A 76 16.62 -22.35 -48.91
C TYR A 76 15.58 -23.37 -48.43
N SER A 77 15.14 -23.24 -47.18
CA SER A 77 14.07 -24.09 -46.65
C SER A 77 12.70 -23.53 -47.07
N ASN A 78 11.70 -24.41 -47.16
CA ASN A 78 10.30 -23.99 -47.38
C ASN A 78 9.61 -23.57 -46.07
N ASP A 79 10.37 -23.38 -44.98
CA ASP A 79 9.84 -23.00 -43.69
C ASP A 79 9.58 -21.48 -43.67
N PRO A 80 8.32 -21.03 -43.49
CA PRO A 80 8.01 -19.60 -43.42
C PRO A 80 8.66 -18.88 -42.23
N ASN A 81 9.11 -19.62 -41.21
CA ASN A 81 9.76 -19.06 -40.03
C ASN A 81 11.30 -19.01 -40.14
N ASP A 82 11.89 -19.50 -41.23
CA ASP A 82 13.33 -19.40 -41.48
C ASP A 82 13.72 -17.91 -41.62
N PRO A 83 14.68 -17.40 -40.82
CA PRO A 83 15.17 -16.04 -40.94
C PRO A 83 15.57 -15.62 -42.36
N TRP A 84 16.05 -16.54 -43.19
CA TRP A 84 16.40 -16.25 -44.59
C TRP A 84 15.19 -15.98 -45.48
N ASN A 85 14.02 -16.53 -45.13
CA ASN A 85 12.76 -16.26 -45.83
C ASN A 85 12.10 -14.96 -45.36
N LEU A 86 12.39 -14.54 -44.13
CA LEU A 86 11.92 -13.28 -43.52
C LEU A 86 12.83 -12.09 -43.85
N ALA A 87 14.03 -12.35 -44.36
CA ALA A 87 15.01 -11.32 -44.71
C ALA A 87 14.52 -10.39 -45.81
N THR A 88 14.87 -9.10 -45.69
CA THR A 88 14.55 -8.09 -46.69
C THR A 88 15.20 -8.43 -48.04
N LYS A 89 14.38 -8.44 -49.10
CA LYS A 89 14.83 -8.65 -50.48
C LYS A 89 14.72 -7.35 -51.27
N TYR A 90 15.82 -6.95 -51.89
CA TYR A 90 15.90 -5.79 -52.77
C TYR A 90 15.88 -6.27 -54.21
N ASN A 91 14.77 -6.01 -54.91
CA ASN A 91 14.66 -6.28 -56.33
C ASN A 91 15.29 -5.14 -57.12
N THR A 92 16.00 -5.46 -58.19
CA THR A 92 16.50 -4.45 -59.12
C THR A 92 15.37 -3.95 -60.02
N ILE A 93 15.43 -2.67 -60.39
CA ILE A 93 14.46 -2.04 -61.29
C ILE A 93 15.21 -1.61 -62.54
N ASP A 94 14.80 -2.14 -63.67
CA ASP A 94 15.37 -1.80 -64.98
C ASP A 94 15.06 -0.33 -65.35
N PRO A 95 15.81 0.26 -66.31
CA PRO A 95 15.55 1.62 -66.81
C PRO A 95 14.14 1.83 -67.37
N ASN A 96 13.45 0.76 -67.76
CA ASN A 96 12.06 0.77 -68.24
C ASN A 96 11.01 0.73 -67.11
N GLY A 97 11.44 0.70 -65.84
CA GLY A 97 10.56 0.61 -64.68
C GLY A 97 10.01 -0.78 -64.39
N THR A 98 10.52 -1.82 -65.07
CA THR A 98 10.18 -3.23 -64.80
C THR A 98 11.06 -3.78 -63.69
N ILE A 99 10.47 -4.57 -62.80
CA ILE A 99 11.21 -5.29 -61.75
C ILE A 99 11.86 -6.51 -62.40
N GLU A 100 13.18 -6.66 -62.24
CA GLU A 100 13.89 -7.83 -62.76
C GLU A 100 13.75 -8.99 -61.75
N ASP A 101 12.91 -9.98 -62.07
CA ASP A 101 12.61 -11.12 -61.19
C ASP A 101 13.83 -12.02 -60.90
N ASN A 102 14.90 -11.90 -61.71
CA ASN A 102 16.04 -12.81 -61.72
C ASN A 102 17.20 -12.31 -60.84
N SER A 103 17.21 -11.03 -60.48
CA SER A 103 18.29 -10.40 -59.73
C SER A 103 17.76 -9.70 -58.48
N SER A 104 17.92 -10.36 -57.33
CA SER A 104 17.54 -9.81 -56.03
C SER A 104 18.71 -9.90 -55.06
N LEU A 105 18.98 -8.82 -54.34
CA LEU A 105 19.93 -8.81 -53.22
C LEU A 105 19.18 -9.12 -51.93
N ILE A 106 19.69 -10.05 -51.13
CA ILE A 106 19.09 -10.43 -49.84
C ILE A 106 19.97 -9.88 -48.72
N GLU A 107 19.37 -9.14 -47.79
CA GLU A 107 20.05 -8.72 -46.58
C GLU A 107 20.30 -9.93 -45.67
N PRO A 108 21.53 -10.19 -45.19
CA PRO A 108 21.78 -11.31 -44.29
C PRO A 108 20.93 -11.19 -43.03
N PRO A 109 20.15 -12.23 -42.66
CA PRO A 109 19.32 -12.17 -41.48
C PRO A 109 20.17 -12.11 -40.22
N THR A 110 19.61 -11.46 -39.21
CA THR A 110 20.22 -11.36 -37.88
C THR A 110 19.36 -12.08 -36.86
N ALA A 111 19.87 -12.23 -35.63
CA ALA A 111 19.09 -12.80 -34.53
C ALA A 111 17.79 -12.03 -34.23
N THR A 112 17.66 -10.78 -34.69
CA THR A 112 16.45 -9.96 -34.53
C THR A 112 15.46 -10.14 -35.67
N THR A 113 15.86 -10.69 -36.81
CA THR A 113 14.94 -10.98 -37.94
C THR A 113 13.88 -12.01 -37.54
N ASN A 114 14.25 -13.01 -36.73
CA ASN A 114 13.29 -13.86 -36.03
C ASN A 114 13.62 -13.92 -34.53
N MET A 115 13.03 -12.99 -33.77
CA MET A 115 13.22 -12.94 -32.32
C MET A 115 12.62 -14.15 -31.58
N PHE A 116 11.82 -14.98 -32.25
CA PHE A 116 11.17 -16.15 -31.66
C PHE A 116 11.96 -17.45 -31.84
N MET A 117 13.15 -17.41 -32.42
CA MET A 117 14.01 -18.60 -32.54
C MET A 117 14.40 -19.20 -31.19
N LEU A 118 14.70 -18.35 -30.21
CA LEU A 118 15.10 -18.77 -28.86
C LEU A 118 14.06 -18.30 -27.85
N MET A 119 13.85 -19.10 -26.80
CA MET A 119 12.92 -18.74 -25.72
C MET A 119 13.30 -17.40 -25.06
N GLY A 120 14.58 -17.15 -24.83
CA GLY A 120 15.04 -15.92 -24.18
C GLY A 120 14.73 -14.66 -25.00
N SER A 121 14.95 -14.71 -26.32
CA SER A 121 14.61 -13.61 -27.22
C SER A 121 13.11 -13.48 -27.43
N ALA A 122 12.34 -14.58 -27.39
CA ALA A 122 10.88 -14.56 -27.46
C ALA A 122 10.26 -13.82 -26.26
N ILE A 123 10.80 -14.02 -25.05
CA ILE A 123 10.37 -13.28 -23.85
C ILE A 123 10.65 -11.78 -24.02
N ALA A 124 11.83 -11.42 -24.54
CA ALA A 124 12.18 -10.02 -24.80
C ALA A 124 11.29 -9.39 -25.89
N ALA A 125 10.98 -10.13 -26.96
CA ALA A 125 10.07 -9.71 -28.02
C ALA A 125 8.68 -9.39 -27.47
N VAL A 126 8.09 -10.30 -26.68
CA VAL A 126 6.77 -10.05 -26.09
C VAL A 126 6.81 -8.87 -25.11
N TYR A 127 7.87 -8.72 -24.32
CA TYR A 127 8.04 -7.56 -23.46
C TYR A 127 8.06 -6.24 -24.27
N ILE A 128 8.77 -6.20 -25.40
CA ILE A 128 8.75 -5.05 -26.32
C ILE A 128 7.32 -4.83 -26.85
N MET A 129 6.61 -5.90 -27.21
CA MET A 129 5.22 -5.79 -27.68
C MET A 129 4.26 -5.23 -26.62
N LEU A 130 4.52 -5.42 -25.31
CA LEU A 130 3.71 -4.78 -24.27
C LEU A 130 3.75 -3.24 -24.33
N THR A 131 4.80 -2.66 -24.91
CA THR A 131 4.91 -1.20 -25.10
C THR A 131 4.06 -0.69 -26.29
N GLY A 132 3.41 -1.59 -27.03
CA GLY A 132 2.68 -1.29 -28.26
C GLY A 132 3.53 -1.38 -29.53
N ASN A 133 4.81 -1.74 -29.41
CA ASN A 133 5.68 -1.94 -30.57
C ASN A 133 5.34 -3.27 -31.27
N THR A 134 5.08 -3.22 -32.58
CA THR A 134 4.73 -4.38 -33.41
C THR A 134 5.90 -4.97 -34.21
N ASP A 135 7.09 -4.36 -34.16
CA ASP A 135 8.31 -4.80 -34.87
C ASP A 135 8.61 -6.29 -34.67
N PRO A 136 8.44 -6.90 -33.48
CA PRO A 136 8.77 -8.31 -33.32
C PRO A 136 7.96 -9.26 -34.19
N ILE A 137 6.75 -8.87 -34.63
CA ILE A 137 5.87 -9.70 -35.47
C ILE A 137 5.69 -9.16 -36.90
N SER A 138 6.30 -8.02 -37.23
CA SER A 138 6.08 -7.34 -38.53
C SER A 138 6.70 -8.06 -39.73
N TYR A 139 7.62 -8.99 -39.49
CA TYR A 139 8.25 -9.81 -40.53
C TYR A 139 7.31 -10.85 -41.15
N TRP A 140 6.20 -11.17 -40.47
CA TRP A 140 5.20 -12.11 -40.99
C TRP A 140 4.03 -11.39 -41.62
N ASP A 141 3.57 -11.92 -42.74
CA ASP A 141 2.31 -11.51 -43.35
C ASP A 141 1.13 -12.04 -42.50
N LEU A 142 0.47 -11.11 -41.80
CA LEU A 142 -0.67 -11.40 -40.93
C LEU A 142 -1.91 -11.86 -41.70
N ASP A 143 -2.06 -11.50 -42.97
CA ASP A 143 -3.21 -11.91 -43.79
C ASP A 143 -3.14 -13.41 -44.10
N ASN A 144 -1.91 -13.89 -44.32
CA ASN A 144 -1.64 -15.29 -44.63
C ASN A 144 -1.54 -16.18 -43.38
N ASN A 145 -1.23 -15.61 -42.21
CA ASN A 145 -1.11 -16.35 -40.95
C ASN A 145 -2.23 -16.03 -39.96
N ARG A 146 -3.40 -16.66 -40.13
CA ARG A 146 -4.59 -16.47 -39.27
C ARG A 146 -4.32 -16.74 -37.79
N THR A 147 -3.51 -17.75 -37.48
CA THR A 147 -3.17 -18.09 -36.09
C THR A 147 -2.38 -16.97 -35.43
N LEU A 148 -1.39 -16.42 -36.15
CA LEU A 148 -0.62 -15.27 -35.68
C LEU A 148 -1.50 -14.03 -35.54
N LEU A 149 -2.38 -13.76 -36.51
CA LEU A 149 -3.33 -12.64 -36.44
C LEU A 149 -4.23 -12.72 -35.20
N ILE A 150 -4.81 -13.90 -34.93
CA ILE A 150 -5.65 -14.11 -33.75
C ILE A 150 -4.83 -13.90 -32.47
N LEU A 151 -3.63 -14.48 -32.41
CA LEU A 151 -2.76 -14.36 -31.24
C LEU A 151 -2.33 -12.92 -30.98
N ALA A 152 -1.99 -12.17 -32.04
CA ALA A 152 -1.63 -10.76 -31.97
C ALA A 152 -2.81 -9.88 -31.53
N LEU A 153 -4.02 -10.14 -32.04
CA LEU A 153 -5.23 -9.43 -31.63
C LEU A 153 -5.56 -9.69 -30.16
N VAL A 154 -5.54 -10.96 -29.73
CA VAL A 154 -5.76 -11.35 -28.34
C VAL A 154 -4.71 -10.72 -27.43
N PHE A 155 -3.43 -10.77 -27.84
CA PHE A 155 -2.34 -10.15 -27.09
C PHE A 155 -2.55 -8.63 -26.96
N SER A 156 -2.85 -7.93 -28.05
CA SER A 156 -3.07 -6.48 -28.03
C SER A 156 -4.22 -6.09 -27.10
N PHE A 157 -5.34 -6.81 -27.15
CA PHE A 157 -6.44 -6.58 -26.23
C PHE A 157 -6.02 -6.80 -24.77
N VAL A 158 -5.38 -7.94 -24.48
CA VAL A 158 -4.95 -8.27 -23.12
C VAL A 158 -3.88 -7.28 -22.61
N ALA A 159 -2.86 -6.97 -23.39
CA ALA A 159 -1.77 -6.08 -22.99
C ALA A 159 -2.21 -4.61 -22.92
N SER A 160 -2.69 -4.06 -24.03
CA SER A 160 -2.93 -2.62 -24.17
C SER A 160 -4.27 -2.20 -23.55
N THR A 161 -5.32 -3.01 -23.68
CA THR A 161 -6.66 -2.62 -23.18
C THR A 161 -6.88 -3.05 -21.74
N TYR A 162 -6.44 -4.25 -21.36
CA TYR A 162 -6.70 -4.76 -20.02
C TYR A 162 -5.54 -4.51 -19.06
N LEU A 163 -4.35 -5.05 -19.32
CA LEU A 163 -3.25 -5.07 -18.35
C LEU A 163 -2.68 -3.70 -18.05
N MET A 164 -2.35 -2.89 -19.06
CA MET A 164 -1.79 -1.55 -18.82
C MET A 164 -2.80 -0.62 -18.12
N ASN A 165 -4.07 -0.68 -18.53
CA ASN A 165 -5.12 0.13 -17.91
C ASN A 165 -5.42 -0.34 -16.48
N LEU A 166 -5.45 -1.66 -16.24
CA LEU A 166 -5.57 -2.23 -14.90
C LEU A 166 -4.37 -1.83 -14.02
N PHE A 167 -3.16 -1.88 -14.57
CA PHE A 167 -1.95 -1.49 -13.86
C PHE A 167 -2.03 -0.03 -13.42
N ILE A 168 -2.37 0.88 -14.34
CA ILE A 168 -2.57 2.29 -14.04
C ILE A 168 -3.64 2.46 -12.96
N GLY A 169 -4.79 1.79 -13.07
CA GLY A 169 -5.87 1.86 -12.08
C GLY A 169 -5.43 1.38 -10.68
N LEU A 170 -4.68 0.28 -10.62
CA LEU A 170 -4.12 -0.25 -9.37
C LEU A 170 -3.10 0.72 -8.76
N LEU A 171 -2.23 1.33 -9.58
CA LEU A 171 -1.27 2.34 -9.12
C LEU A 171 -2.01 3.57 -8.60
N THR A 172 -3.02 4.07 -9.31
CA THR A 172 -3.84 5.21 -8.87
C THR A 172 -4.51 4.92 -7.53
N ASN A 173 -5.12 3.75 -7.36
CA ASN A 173 -5.75 3.38 -6.09
C ASN A 173 -4.72 3.26 -4.95
N ALA A 174 -3.55 2.68 -5.23
CA ALA A 174 -2.46 2.59 -4.26
C ALA A 174 -1.93 3.98 -3.86
N ILE A 175 -1.87 4.93 -4.79
CA ILE A 175 -1.49 6.33 -4.51
C ILE A 175 -2.52 6.99 -3.61
N THR A 176 -3.82 6.80 -3.85
CA THR A 176 -4.87 7.41 -3.03
C THR A 176 -4.95 6.83 -1.61
N GLU A 177 -4.66 5.55 -1.44
CA GLU A 177 -4.69 4.89 -0.12
C GLU A 177 -3.42 5.11 0.71
N THR A 178 -2.31 5.51 0.08
CA THR A 178 -1.07 5.79 0.80
C THR A 178 -1.16 7.17 1.46
N LYS A 179 -1.36 7.18 2.78
CA LYS A 179 -1.25 8.40 3.58
C LYS A 179 0.19 8.90 3.56
N THR A 180 0.47 9.82 2.65
CA THR A 180 1.82 10.32 2.34
C THR A 180 2.59 10.77 3.58
N ARG A 181 1.94 11.46 4.52
CA ARG A 181 2.60 11.95 5.74
C ARG A 181 2.94 10.85 6.76
N GLU A 182 2.02 9.95 7.06
CA GLU A 182 2.29 8.84 8.00
C GLU A 182 3.36 7.92 7.43
N ALA A 183 3.26 7.58 6.14
CA ALA A 183 4.21 6.72 5.46
C ALA A 183 5.59 7.36 5.33
N SER A 184 5.70 8.69 5.16
CA SER A 184 7.00 9.36 5.10
C SER A 184 7.67 9.47 6.47
N LEU A 185 6.89 9.62 7.55
CA LEU A 185 7.42 9.56 8.91
C LEU A 185 7.96 8.16 9.25
N ILE A 186 7.25 7.10 8.87
CA ILE A 186 7.72 5.72 9.01
C ILE A 186 9.02 5.52 8.24
N LEU A 187 9.07 5.97 6.98
CA LEU A 187 10.27 5.85 6.15
C LEU A 187 11.48 6.60 6.73
N ARG A 188 11.26 7.78 7.34
CA ARG A 188 12.32 8.52 8.05
C ARG A 188 12.78 7.77 9.31
N ALA A 189 11.85 7.17 10.06
CA ALA A 189 12.18 6.36 11.23
C ALA A 189 13.02 5.12 10.85
N GLU A 190 12.68 4.44 9.75
CA GLU A 190 13.47 3.32 9.22
C GLU A 190 14.89 3.76 8.85
N VAL A 191 15.05 4.91 8.20
CA VAL A 191 16.39 5.47 7.89
C VAL A 191 17.17 5.80 9.16
N LEU A 192 16.51 6.37 10.17
CA LEU A 192 17.15 6.67 11.45
C LEU A 192 17.61 5.40 12.16
N GLU A 193 16.79 4.35 12.17
CA GLU A 193 17.16 3.03 12.69
C GLU A 193 18.37 2.45 11.95
N GLU A 194 18.39 2.50 10.61
CA GLU A 194 19.53 2.06 9.81
C GLU A 194 20.81 2.82 10.18
N ILE A 195 20.74 4.15 10.34
CA ILE A 195 21.85 4.99 10.77
C ILE A 195 22.32 4.60 12.18
N GLU A 196 21.37 4.39 13.08
CA GLU A 196 21.63 4.02 14.47
C GLU A 196 22.34 2.69 14.61
N LEU A 197 21.92 1.70 13.84
CA LEU A 197 22.46 0.35 13.91
C LEU A 197 23.76 0.18 13.12
N LEU A 198 23.85 0.76 11.92
CA LEU A 198 24.91 0.42 10.95
C LEU A 198 25.97 1.50 10.77
N TYR A 199 25.64 2.78 10.95
CA TYR A 199 26.53 3.89 10.58
C TYR A 199 27.14 4.64 11.76
N MET A 200 26.56 4.52 12.96
CA MET A 200 27.07 5.21 14.14
C MET A 200 28.10 4.41 14.94
N LEU A 201 29.15 5.11 15.36
CA LEU A 201 30.16 4.56 16.26
C LEU A 201 29.60 4.42 17.68
N PRO A 202 30.13 3.48 18.50
CA PRO A 202 29.66 3.26 19.87
C PRO A 202 29.66 4.52 20.75
N TYR A 203 30.57 5.46 20.53
CA TYR A 203 30.61 6.72 21.29
C TYR A 203 29.50 7.70 20.87
N GLN A 204 29.08 7.71 19.60
CA GLN A 204 28.00 8.60 19.12
C GLN A 204 26.65 8.17 19.66
N ARG A 205 26.42 6.86 19.78
CA ARG A 205 25.20 6.29 20.38
C ARG A 205 25.04 6.58 21.87
N ARG A 206 26.12 6.90 22.57
CA ARG A 206 26.12 7.25 24.00
C ARG A 206 26.06 8.75 24.26
N LYS A 207 25.96 9.56 23.20
CA LYS A 207 25.82 11.00 23.33
C LYS A 207 24.40 11.36 23.74
N GLU A 208 24.27 11.84 24.97
CA GLU A 208 22.98 12.20 25.57
C GLU A 208 22.26 13.36 24.85
N ASN A 209 23.00 14.22 24.15
CA ASN A 209 22.42 15.30 23.35
C ASN A 209 21.79 14.81 22.03
N TRP A 210 22.15 13.62 21.53
CA TRP A 210 21.54 13.02 20.34
C TRP A 210 20.51 11.95 20.72
N PHE A 211 20.77 11.25 21.84
CA PHE A 211 19.90 10.21 22.41
C PHE A 211 19.44 10.65 23.80
N PRO A 212 18.42 11.50 23.89
CA PRO A 212 17.91 11.95 25.17
C PRO A 212 17.26 10.77 25.93
N PHE A 213 17.48 10.72 27.24
CA PHE A 213 16.82 9.72 28.10
C PHE A 213 15.31 9.94 28.21
N VAL A 214 14.83 11.17 28.02
CA VAL A 214 13.42 11.56 28.12
C VAL A 214 13.00 12.32 26.86
N ILE A 215 11.89 11.91 26.24
CA ILE A 215 11.28 12.57 25.10
C ILE A 215 9.92 13.10 25.53
N PHE A 216 9.70 14.41 25.38
CA PHE A 216 8.38 15.03 25.60
C PHE A 216 7.61 15.04 24.29
N TYR A 217 6.37 14.57 24.32
CA TYR A 217 5.48 14.57 23.15
C TYR A 217 4.11 15.12 23.54
N GLU A 218 3.57 16.01 22.71
CA GLU A 218 2.22 16.51 22.85
C GLU A 218 1.26 15.62 22.06
N CYS A 219 0.20 15.16 22.71
CA CYS A 219 -0.78 14.30 22.07
C CYS A 219 -2.20 14.57 22.58
N HIS A 220 -3.18 14.26 21.75
CA HIS A 220 -4.58 14.33 22.14
C HIS A 220 -4.91 13.27 23.20
N THR A 221 -5.46 13.71 24.33
CA THR A 221 -5.80 12.86 25.48
C THR A 221 -6.74 11.72 25.11
N VAL A 222 -7.72 11.95 24.23
CA VAL A 222 -8.68 10.94 23.75
C VAL A 222 -7.96 9.81 23.01
N LYS A 223 -7.14 10.14 22.00
CA LYS A 223 -6.37 9.14 21.23
C LYS A 223 -5.38 8.40 22.11
N LEU A 224 -4.72 9.11 23.04
CA LEU A 224 -3.79 8.49 23.98
C LEU A 224 -4.51 7.47 24.89
N ARG A 225 -5.71 7.81 25.38
CA ARG A 225 -6.55 6.89 26.18
C ARG A 225 -6.91 5.64 25.38
N GLU A 226 -7.33 5.78 24.13
CA GLU A 226 -7.67 4.64 23.25
C GLU A 226 -6.46 3.70 23.08
N HIS A 227 -5.28 4.25 22.75
CA HIS A 227 -4.06 3.46 22.61
C HIS A 227 -3.65 2.76 23.90
N VAL A 228 -3.72 3.45 25.05
CA VAL A 228 -3.42 2.84 26.37
C VAL A 228 -4.41 1.71 26.68
N MET A 229 -5.69 1.89 26.39
CA MET A 229 -6.70 0.84 26.57
C MET A 229 -6.45 -0.38 25.69
N ASP A 230 -6.04 -0.18 24.43
CA ASP A 230 -5.69 -1.30 23.54
C ASP A 230 -4.44 -2.06 24.02
N ILE A 231 -3.44 -1.37 24.58
CA ILE A 231 -2.26 -1.99 25.21
C ILE A 231 -2.66 -2.80 26.44
N LEU A 232 -3.59 -2.30 27.25
CA LEU A 232 -4.11 -3.01 28.42
C LEU A 232 -4.94 -4.24 28.05
N LYS A 233 -5.63 -4.21 26.90
CA LYS A 233 -6.42 -5.32 26.34
C LYS A 233 -5.58 -6.34 25.55
N ASP A 234 -4.25 -6.31 25.69
CA ASP A 234 -3.29 -7.18 25.00
C ASP A 234 -3.42 -7.20 23.46
N LYS A 235 -3.92 -6.10 22.88
CA LYS A 235 -3.92 -5.91 21.41
C LYS A 235 -2.60 -5.31 20.89
N TRP A 236 -1.58 -5.23 21.74
CA TRP A 236 -0.29 -4.67 21.37
C TRP A 236 0.47 -5.62 20.43
N ALA A 237 0.72 -5.17 19.21
CA ALA A 237 1.42 -5.94 18.18
C ALA A 237 2.95 -5.74 18.19
N GLY A 238 3.49 -4.88 19.06
CA GLY A 238 4.91 -4.54 19.08
C GLY A 238 5.78 -5.54 19.85
N TYR A 239 7.08 -5.53 19.57
CA TYR A 239 8.07 -6.47 20.13
C TYR A 239 8.14 -6.49 21.67
N LYS A 240 8.00 -5.32 22.32
CA LYS A 240 8.01 -5.19 23.78
C LYS A 240 6.81 -4.36 24.22
N LYS A 241 6.04 -4.88 25.19
CA LYS A 241 4.92 -4.15 25.78
C LYS A 241 5.45 -2.89 26.49
N PRO A 242 4.97 -1.69 26.14
CA PRO A 242 5.43 -0.47 26.80
C PRO A 242 4.98 -0.44 28.26
N PHE A 243 5.81 0.14 29.12
CA PHE A 243 5.47 0.37 30.51
C PHE A 243 4.61 1.63 30.62
N ILE A 244 3.43 1.49 31.23
CA ILE A 244 2.51 2.61 31.47
C ILE A 244 2.58 2.93 32.96
N SER A 245 2.98 4.17 33.30
CA SER A 245 3.08 4.59 34.69
C SER A 245 1.69 4.70 35.33
N LYS A 246 1.62 4.49 36.65
CA LYS A 246 0.37 4.66 37.42
C LYS A 246 -0.19 6.09 37.26
N ASN A 247 0.69 7.09 37.33
CA ASN A 247 0.35 8.49 37.14
C ASN A 247 -0.28 8.76 35.75
N LEU A 248 0.25 8.14 34.70
CA LEU A 248 -0.33 8.29 33.35
C LEU A 248 -1.71 7.63 33.27
N ASN A 249 -1.90 6.46 33.89
CA ASN A 249 -3.22 5.84 33.97
C ASN A 249 -4.20 6.73 34.75
N GLU A 250 -3.81 7.30 35.88
CA GLU A 250 -4.64 8.21 36.67
C GLU A 250 -5.02 9.48 35.89
N VAL A 251 -4.08 10.05 35.12
CA VAL A 251 -4.32 11.22 34.25
C VAL A 251 -5.14 10.85 33.00
N LEU A 252 -4.95 9.68 32.41
CA LEU A 252 -5.82 9.25 31.31
C LEU A 252 -7.23 8.90 31.80
N LEU A 253 -7.37 8.57 33.08
CA LEU A 253 -8.61 8.40 33.84
C LEU A 253 -9.07 9.70 34.52
N LEU A 254 -8.65 10.90 34.04
CA LEU A 254 -9.07 12.22 34.55
C LEU A 254 -10.57 12.25 34.92
N PRO A 255 -10.94 12.93 36.03
CA PRO A 255 -12.27 12.91 36.64
C PRO A 255 -13.31 13.58 35.74
N ASP A 256 -14.48 12.93 35.65
CA ASP A 256 -15.74 13.32 35.00
C ASP A 256 -15.60 14.16 33.71
N GLU A 257 -15.49 13.45 32.57
CA GLU A 257 -16.24 13.87 31.37
C GLU A 257 -17.68 14.22 31.78
N GLN A 258 -18.24 15.29 31.21
CA GLN A 258 -19.63 15.70 31.45
C GLN A 258 -20.55 14.47 31.46
N PRO A 259 -21.37 14.29 32.50
CA PRO A 259 -22.09 13.05 32.69
C PRO A 259 -22.94 12.75 31.46
N SER A 260 -22.77 11.55 30.93
CA SER A 260 -23.61 11.04 29.84
C SER A 260 -25.09 11.18 30.21
N LEU A 261 -25.97 11.46 29.24
CA LEU A 261 -27.42 11.62 29.46
C LEU A 261 -28.02 10.49 30.31
N LYS A 262 -27.49 9.27 30.21
CA LYS A 262 -27.89 8.11 31.02
C LYS A 262 -27.57 8.23 32.52
N GLN A 263 -26.46 8.88 32.87
CA GLN A 263 -26.08 9.14 34.27
C GLN A 263 -26.84 10.34 34.85
N ILE A 264 -27.25 11.30 34.00
CA ILE A 264 -28.15 12.39 34.38
C ILE A 264 -29.55 11.82 34.63
N GLU A 265 -30.05 10.94 33.75
CA GLU A 265 -31.31 10.21 33.96
C GLU A 265 -31.28 9.44 35.27
N SER A 266 -30.25 8.63 35.53
CA SER A 266 -30.18 7.82 36.76
C SER A 266 -30.19 8.68 38.03
N LYS A 267 -29.43 9.79 38.05
CA LYS A 267 -29.40 10.74 39.17
C LYS A 267 -30.70 11.54 39.32
N ILE A 268 -31.41 11.81 38.23
CA ILE A 268 -32.75 12.42 38.29
C ILE A 268 -33.74 11.43 38.89
N THR A 269 -33.76 10.17 38.41
CA THR A 269 -34.64 9.11 38.97
C THR A 269 -34.44 8.94 40.46
N ASP A 270 -33.19 8.80 40.93
CA ASP A 270 -32.87 8.66 42.36
C ASP A 270 -33.36 9.86 43.18
N LYS A 271 -33.13 11.09 42.70
CA LYS A 271 -33.63 12.31 43.38
C LYS A 271 -35.15 12.43 43.37
N THR A 272 -35.83 11.96 42.32
CA THR A 272 -37.31 11.91 42.31
C THR A 272 -37.83 10.86 43.27
N GLU A 273 -37.19 9.68 43.37
CA GLU A 273 -37.60 8.65 44.33
C GLU A 273 -37.49 9.15 45.77
N ASP A 274 -36.40 9.84 46.12
CA ASP A 274 -36.24 10.43 47.45
C ASP A 274 -37.29 11.52 47.76
N LYS A 275 -37.61 12.38 46.78
CA LYS A 275 -38.70 13.37 46.92
C LYS A 275 -40.07 12.72 47.06
N PHE A 276 -40.34 11.62 46.36
CA PHE A 276 -41.58 10.86 46.50
C PHE A 276 -41.66 10.17 47.87
N ARG A 277 -40.55 9.67 48.41
CA ARG A 277 -40.48 9.12 49.77
C ARG A 277 -40.79 10.20 50.82
N GLU A 278 -40.19 11.38 50.72
CA GLU A 278 -40.50 12.51 51.61
C GLU A 278 -41.98 12.92 51.56
N GLN A 279 -42.58 13.01 50.36
CA GLN A 279 -44.01 13.34 50.24
C GLN A 279 -44.94 12.27 50.81
N ARG A 280 -44.54 11.00 50.75
CA ARG A 280 -45.32 9.89 51.31
C ARG A 280 -45.29 9.93 52.84
N ILE A 281 -44.13 10.20 53.41
CA ILE A 281 -43.96 10.39 54.86
C ILE A 281 -44.78 11.60 55.34
N LEU A 282 -44.77 12.72 54.60
CA LEU A 282 -45.59 13.89 54.95
C LEU A 282 -47.09 13.59 54.94
N LYS A 283 -47.58 12.80 53.99
CA LYS A 283 -49.00 12.37 53.93
C LYS A 283 -49.36 11.42 55.07
N GLU A 284 -48.46 10.53 55.47
CA GLU A 284 -48.66 9.68 56.66
C GLU A 284 -48.70 10.51 57.94
N ILE A 285 -47.82 11.51 58.08
CA ILE A 285 -47.83 12.43 59.22
C ILE A 285 -49.13 13.24 59.26
N GLU A 286 -49.61 13.78 58.12
CA GLU A 286 -50.90 14.48 58.06
C GLU A 286 -52.08 13.59 58.44
N LYS A 287 -52.04 12.31 58.07
CA LYS A 287 -53.08 11.34 58.45
C LYS A 287 -53.06 11.06 59.95
N ILE A 288 -51.88 10.89 60.54
CA ILE A 288 -51.70 10.71 61.98
C ILE A 288 -52.18 11.95 62.75
N ILE A 289 -51.91 13.16 62.25
CA ILE A 289 -52.40 14.42 62.82
C ILE A 289 -53.94 14.50 62.82
N LYS A 290 -54.61 13.98 61.78
CA LYS A 290 -56.07 13.94 61.70
C LYS A 290 -56.72 12.94 62.66
N GLU A 291 -55.99 11.90 63.08
CA GLU A 291 -56.52 10.80 63.90
C GLU A 291 -56.26 10.98 65.41
N MET A 292 -55.54 12.03 65.84
CA MET A 292 -55.22 12.25 67.27
C MET A 292 -56.31 13.02 68.04
N PRO A 293 -56.70 12.57 69.26
CA PRO A 293 -57.60 13.31 70.14
C PRO A 293 -56.88 14.47 70.84
N THR A 294 -57.61 15.56 71.03
CA THR A 294 -57.10 16.90 71.30
C THR A 294 -56.34 17.10 72.62
N GLN A 295 -55.25 17.87 72.49
CA GLN A 295 -54.74 18.93 73.38
C GLN A 295 -53.61 18.65 74.37
N LYS A 296 -53.16 17.41 74.59
CA LYS A 296 -52.03 17.15 75.52
C LYS A 296 -50.67 16.89 74.85
N ASP A 297 -50.65 16.35 73.63
CA ASP A 297 -49.41 15.87 72.98
C ASP A 297 -48.76 16.90 72.03
N LEU A 298 -49.39 18.07 71.85
CA LEU A 298 -48.87 19.17 71.03
C LEU A 298 -47.63 19.85 71.62
N LYS A 299 -47.37 19.65 72.92
CA LYS A 299 -46.23 20.24 73.61
C LYS A 299 -44.95 19.42 73.39
N GLU A 300 -45.05 18.09 73.50
CA GLU A 300 -43.92 17.19 73.24
C GLU A 300 -43.45 17.23 71.78
N LEU A 301 -44.39 17.43 70.84
CA LEU A 301 -44.04 17.55 69.42
C LEU A 301 -43.28 18.85 69.09
N LYS A 302 -43.58 19.96 69.80
CA LYS A 302 -42.85 21.23 69.63
C LYS A 302 -41.39 21.07 70.07
N ASP A 303 -41.17 20.40 71.18
CA ASP A 303 -39.83 20.16 71.72
C ASP A 303 -39.01 19.23 70.80
N LEU A 304 -39.64 18.24 70.17
CA LEU A 304 -38.98 17.35 69.21
C LEU A 304 -38.60 18.07 67.89
N ILE A 305 -39.47 18.96 67.41
CA ILE A 305 -39.20 19.78 66.20
C ILE A 305 -38.08 20.79 66.46
N GLU A 306 -37.99 21.33 67.68
CA GLU A 306 -36.92 22.25 68.07
C GLU A 306 -35.56 21.53 68.24
N PHE A 307 -35.58 20.29 68.75
CA PHE A 307 -34.40 19.41 68.80
C PHE A 307 -33.87 19.03 67.41
N LEU A 308 -34.76 18.76 66.45
CA LEU A 308 -34.37 18.43 65.07
C LEU A 308 -33.87 19.64 64.27
N LYS A 309 -34.25 20.86 64.64
CA LYS A 309 -33.74 22.09 64.02
C LYS A 309 -32.34 22.49 64.53
N THR A 310 -32.00 22.16 65.78
CA THR A 310 -30.69 22.50 66.37
C THR A 310 -29.57 21.55 65.93
N ASN A 311 -29.87 20.30 65.55
CA ASN A 311 -28.89 19.32 65.06
C ASN A 311 -28.56 19.43 63.55
N LYS A 312 -28.74 20.61 62.94
CA LYS A 312 -28.52 20.86 61.51
C LYS A 312 -27.36 21.84 61.23
N GLN A 313 -26.26 21.70 61.98
CA GLN A 313 -24.94 22.23 61.63
C GLN A 313 -23.95 21.09 61.41
#